data_AF-A0A255QXK1-F1
#
_entry.id   AF-A0A255QXK1-F1
#
_cell.length_a   1.000
_cell.length_b   1.000
_cell.length_c   1.000
_cell.angle_alpha   90.00
_cell.angle_beta   90.00
_cell.angle_gamma   90.00
#
_symmetry.space_group_name_H-M   'P 1'
#
loop_
_entity.id
_entity.type
_entity.pdbx_description
1 polymer ?
#
loop_
_entity_poly.entity_id
_entity_poly.type
_entity_poly.pdbx_seq_one_letter_code
_entity_poly.pdbx_strand_id
1 'polypeptide(L)' 'MLYINPKHCIDCYACVPECPVDAIFHEEDVPKEWQRFIRLNAEKAESCPPVREETA' A
#
# COMPACT_ATOMS: atom_id res chain seq x y z
N MET A 1 -10.58 -0.12 -3.82
CA MET A 1 -9.13 -0.38 -4.01
C MET A 1 -8.39 0.45 -2.97
N LEU A 2 -7.49 -0.17 -2.21
CA LEU A 2 -6.67 0.48 -1.19
C LEU A 2 -5.31 0.83 -1.80
N TYR A 3 -4.71 1.92 -1.33
CA TYR A 3 -3.40 2.40 -1.79
C TYR A 3 -2.55 2.76 -0.57
N ILE A 4 -1.26 2.43 -0.63
CA ILE A 4 -0.29 2.78 0.41
C ILE A 4 0.36 4.11 0.03
N ASN A 5 0.36 5.08 0.94
CA ASN A 5 1.03 6.36 0.70
C ASN A 5 2.53 6.24 1.03
N PRO A 6 3.44 6.37 0.04
CA PRO A 6 4.88 6.22 0.28
C PRO A 6 5.45 7.34 1.17
N LYS A 7 4.81 8.51 1.26
CA LYS A 7 5.26 9.61 2.14
C LYS A 7 4.98 9.35 3.62
N HIS A 8 4.00 8.50 3.92
CA HIS A 8 3.61 8.17 5.30
C HIS A 8 4.01 6.75 5.69
N CYS A 9 4.32 5.89 4.72
CA CYS A 9 4.92 4.59 4.98
C CYS A 9 6.29 4.78 5.65
N ILE A 10 6.56 3.97 6.68
CA ILE A 10 7.82 3.98 7.43
C ILE A 10 8.54 2.63 7.34
N ASP A 11 8.15 1.80 6.38
CA ASP A 11 8.73 0.49 6.09
C ASP A 11 8.77 -0.44 7.32
N CYS A 12 7.70 -0.43 8.11
CA CYS A 12 7.57 -1.25 9.32
C CYS A 12 7.11 -2.70 9.07
N TYR A 13 6.73 -3.03 7.82
CA TYR A 13 6.26 -4.35 7.39
C TYR A 13 5.00 -4.90 8.10
N ALA A 14 4.35 -4.13 8.98
CA ALA A 14 3.20 -4.59 9.75
C ALA A 14 1.99 -4.97 8.88
N CYS A 15 1.80 -4.33 7.73
CA CYS A 15 0.67 -4.58 6.83
C CYS A 15 0.87 -5.83 5.94
N VAL A 16 2.10 -6.29 5.73
CA VAL A 16 2.41 -7.42 4.85
C VAL A 16 1.75 -8.72 5.33
N PRO A 17 1.94 -9.19 6.58
CA PRO A 17 1.34 -10.45 7.04
C PRO A 17 -0.18 -10.36 7.28
N GLU A 18 -0.73 -9.15 7.41
CA GLU A 18 -2.16 -8.92 7.65
C GLU A 18 -2.99 -8.99 6.37
N CYS A 19 -2.34 -8.94 5.20
CA CYS A 19 -3.05 -8.98 3.93
C CYS A 19 -3.50 -10.41 3.61
N PRO A 20 -4.81 -10.71 3.56
CA PRO A 20 -5.30 -12.08 3.36
C PRO A 20 -5.05 -12.64 1.95
N VAL A 21 -4.60 -11.80 1.02
CA VAL A 21 -4.37 -12.12 -0.40
C VAL A 21 -2.94 -11.83 -0.84
N ASP A 22 -2.04 -11.54 0.11
CA ASP A 22 -0.62 -11.28 -0.15
C ASP A 22 -0.36 -10.23 -1.24
N ALA A 23 -1.14 -9.15 -1.25
CA ALA A 23 -1.07 -8.10 -2.26
C ALA A 23 -0.10 -6.95 -1.91
N ILE A 24 0.53 -7.00 -0.73
CA ILE A 24 1.39 -5.92 -0.22
C ILE A 24 2.85 -6.38 -0.29
N PHE A 25 3.67 -5.59 -0.97
CA PHE A 25 5.09 -5.83 -1.17
C PHE A 25 5.89 -4.58 -0.83
N HIS A 26 7.14 -4.77 -0.42
CA HIS A 26 8.11 -3.68 -0.42
C HIS A 26 8.44 -3.27 -1.86
N GLU A 27 8.81 -2.01 -2.09
CA GLU A 27 9.02 -1.46 -3.44
C GLU A 27 10.01 -2.29 -4.27
N GLU A 28 11.06 -2.79 -3.61
CA GLU A 28 12.12 -3.62 -4.21
C GLU A 28 11.66 -5.05 -4.56
N ASP A 29 10.63 -5.54 -3.86
CA ASP A 29 10.13 -6.91 -3.98
C ASP A 29 8.92 -7.03 -4.91
N VAL A 30 8.42 -5.91 -5.45
CA VAL A 30 7.27 -5.90 -6.36
C VAL A 30 7.61 -6.69 -7.64
N PRO A 31 6.83 -7.75 -7.98
CA PRO A 31 7.01 -8.49 -9.22
C PRO A 31 6.98 -7.57 -10.44
N LYS A 32 7.80 -7.89 -11.46
CA LYS A 32 7.98 -7.05 -12.66
C LYS A 32 6.66 -6.67 -13.35
N GLU A 33 5.71 -7.59 -13.36
CA GLU A 33 4.37 -7.39 -13.93
C GLU A 33 3.51 -6.37 -13.16
N TRP A 34 3.83 -6.11 -11.89
CA TRP A 34 3.10 -5.23 -10.99
C TRP A 34 3.83 -3.94 -10.64
N GLN A 35 5.02 -3.71 -11.22
CA GLN A 35 5.82 -2.48 -11.02
C GLN A 35 5.03 -1.18 -11.26
N ARG A 36 4.04 -1.20 -12.15
CA ARG A 36 3.14 -0.05 -12.40
C ARG A 36 2.36 0.41 -11.14
N PHE A 37 2.13 -0.50 -10.19
CA PHE A 37 1.36 -0.21 -8.97
C PHE A 37 2.13 0.65 -7.99
N ILE A 38 3.46 0.70 -8.05
CA ILE A 38 4.28 1.60 -7.23
C ILE A 38 3.87 3.05 -7.50
N ARG A 39 3.89 3.44 -8.77
CA ARG A 39 3.47 4.77 -9.21
C ARG A 39 1.99 5.02 -8.92
N LEU A 40 1.13 4.04 -9.16
CA LEU A 40 -0.31 4.17 -8.91
C LEU A 40 -0.61 4.42 -7.43
N ASN A 41 0.09 3.74 -6.52
CA ASN A 41 -0.03 3.94 -5.08
C ASN A 41 0.31 5.37 -4.69
N ALA A 42 1.43 5.92 -5.20
CA ALA A 42 1.80 7.31 -4.96
C ALA A 42 0.77 8.31 -5.47
N GLU A 43 0.28 8.13 -6.70
CA GLU A 43 -0.69 9.06 -7.32
C GLU A 43 -2.07 8.99 -6.66
N LYS A 44 -2.56 7.78 -6.36
CA LYS A 44 -3.92 7.60 -5.84
C LYS A 44 -4.03 7.89 -4.36
N ALA A 45 -3.01 7.57 -3.57
CA ALA A 45 -3.03 7.81 -2.13
C ALA A 45 -3.12 9.30 -1.76
N GLU A 46 -2.71 10.22 -2.63
CA GLU A 46 -2.89 11.67 -2.42
C GLU A 46 -4.34 12.12 -2.63
N SER A 47 -5.08 11.43 -3.52
CA SER A 47 -6.46 11.77 -3.87
C SER A 47 -7.51 11.02 -3.04
N CYS A 48 -7.12 9.94 -2.35
CA CYS A 48 -8.03 9.10 -1.59
C CYS A 48 -8.10 9.54 -0.12
N PRO A 49 -9.28 9.50 0.51
CA PRO A 49 -9.39 9.72 1.95
C PRO A 49 -8.66 8.62 2.72
N PRO A 50 -8.03 8.94 3.86
CA PRO A 50 -7.35 7.94 4.68
C PRO A 50 -8.36 6.94 5.24
N VAL A 51 -8.07 5.65 5.09
CA VAL A 51 -8.85 4.59 5.71
C VAL A 51 -8.47 4.53 7.19
N ARG A 52 -9.46 4.72 8.05
CA ARG A 52 -9.35 4.54 9.50
C ARG A 52 -10.45 3.58 9.90
N GLU A 53 -10.17 2.65 10.79
CA GLU A 53 -11.23 1.92 11.46
C GLU A 53 -11.92 2.90 12.41
N GLU A 54 -13.19 3.22 12.14
CA GLU A 54 -14.06 3.77 13.16
C GLU A 54 -14.36 2.61 14.12
N THR A 55 -13.62 2.54 15.22
CA THR A 55 -13.97 1.69 16.36
C THR A 55 -15.45 1.90 16.69
N ALA A 56 -16.26 0.87 16.43
CA ALA A 56 -17.55 0.67 17.07
C ALA A 56 -17.34 -0.04 18.41
#